data_AF-A0A813FPG6-F1
#
_entry.id   AF-A0A813FPG6-F1
#
_cell.length_a   1.000
_cell.length_b   1.000
_cell.length_c   1.000
_cell.angle_alpha   90.00
_cell.angle_beta   90.00
_cell.angle_gamma   90.00
#
_symmetry.space_group_name_H-M   'P 1'
#
loop_
_entity.id
_entity.type
_entity.pdbx_description
1 polymer ?
#
loop_
_entity_poly.entity_id
_entity_poly.type
_entity_poly.pdbx_seq_one_letter_code
_entity_poly.pdbx_strand_id
1 'polypeptide(L)'
;VVPESSANAADAEQQRKSKNPRWLPLESNPAVLNGFLSRVGVPSQLKFSDVLGLDEELLNMVPQPVHAVCLLFPCKPIRKPLA
;
A
#
# COMPACT_ATOMS: atom_id res chain seq x y z
N VAL A 1 -18.58 -28.88 50.79
CA VAL A 1 -17.19 -28.36 50.82
C VAL A 1 -16.76 -28.19 49.38
N VAL A 2 -16.67 -26.93 48.93
CA VAL A 2 -15.97 -26.56 47.69
C VAL A 2 -14.47 -26.58 48.00
N PRO A 3 -13.62 -26.89 47.02
CA PRO A 3 -12.57 -25.92 46.70
C PRO A 3 -12.49 -25.63 45.19
N GLU A 4 -12.06 -24.40 44.94
CA GLU A 4 -11.93 -23.71 43.67
C GLU A 4 -10.76 -24.21 42.79
N SER A 5 -10.78 -23.70 41.55
CA SER A 5 -9.60 -23.22 40.81
C SER A 5 -8.63 -24.24 40.22
N SER A 6 -8.67 -24.39 38.89
CA SER A 6 -7.66 -23.71 38.06
C SER A 6 -8.07 -23.78 36.58
N ALA A 7 -8.29 -22.60 36.01
CA ALA A 7 -8.50 -22.41 34.59
C ALA A 7 -7.17 -22.60 33.84
N ASN A 8 -7.10 -23.53 32.88
CA ASN A 8 -6.12 -23.39 31.79
C ASN A 8 -6.75 -22.56 30.68
N ALA A 9 -6.76 -21.25 30.93
CA ALA A 9 -7.19 -20.19 30.03
C ALA A 9 -6.11 -19.80 28.99
N ALA A 10 -4.94 -20.42 29.02
CA ALA A 10 -3.80 -20.02 28.19
C ALA A 10 -3.88 -20.52 26.73
N ASP A 11 -4.63 -21.60 26.44
CA ASP A 11 -4.88 -22.04 25.06
C ASP A 11 -5.86 -21.13 24.29
N ALA A 12 -6.48 -20.16 24.98
CA ALA A 12 -7.35 -19.14 24.38
C ALA A 12 -6.59 -17.87 23.96
N GLU A 13 -5.34 -17.69 24.39
CA GLU A 13 -4.53 -16.49 24.09
C GLU A 13 -3.94 -16.50 22.66
N GLN A 14 -4.01 -17.66 21.98
CA GLN A 14 -3.55 -17.82 20.60
C GLN A 14 -4.59 -17.35 19.56
N GLN A 15 -5.68 -16.68 19.96
CA GLN A 15 -6.76 -16.31 19.05
C GLN A 15 -6.67 -14.86 18.59
N ARG A 16 -6.43 -14.74 17.27
CA ARG A 16 -6.41 -13.54 16.42
C ARG A 16 -5.08 -12.80 16.35
N LYS A 17 -4.02 -13.51 15.95
CA LYS A 17 -3.08 -12.92 14.97
C LYS A 17 -3.96 -12.35 13.86
N SER A 18 -4.03 -11.03 13.72
CA SER A 18 -4.94 -10.39 12.78
C SER A 18 -4.73 -10.99 11.40
N LYS A 19 -5.79 -11.53 10.80
CA LYS A 19 -5.76 -12.19 9.48
C LYS A 19 -5.49 -11.22 8.32
N ASN A 20 -4.99 -10.02 8.61
CA ASN A 20 -4.68 -9.05 7.59
C ASN A 20 -3.22 -9.25 7.18
N PRO A 21 -2.94 -9.70 5.94
CA PRO A 21 -1.58 -9.81 5.48
C PRO A 21 -0.94 -8.43 5.53
N ARG A 22 0.22 -8.34 6.20
CA ARG A 22 0.97 -7.09 6.30
C ARG A 22 1.83 -6.96 5.05
N TRP A 23 1.31 -6.24 4.06
CA TRP A 23 2.03 -6.01 2.81
C TRP A 23 3.19 -5.05 3.04
N LEU A 24 4.29 -5.27 2.33
CA LEU A 24 5.41 -4.34 2.33
C LEU A 24 5.03 -3.09 1.52
N PRO A 25 5.50 -1.91 1.93
CA PRO A 25 5.29 -0.69 1.15
C PRO A 25 5.98 -0.81 -0.20
N LEU A 26 5.31 -0.31 -1.24
CA LEU A 26 5.85 -0.28 -2.60
C LEU A 26 6.66 1.00 -2.82
N GLU A 27 7.78 0.87 -3.52
CA GLU A 27 8.60 2.02 -3.93
C GLU A 27 7.92 2.77 -5.08
N SER A 28 7.81 4.10 -4.97
CA SER A 28 7.26 4.96 -6.02
C SER A 28 8.30 5.18 -7.13
N ASN A 29 8.59 4.13 -7.88
CA ASN A 29 9.60 4.08 -8.94
C ASN A 29 9.01 3.39 -10.18
N PRO A 30 9.10 3.99 -11.39
CA PRO A 30 8.59 3.39 -12.62
C PRO A 30 9.10 1.97 -12.89
N ALA A 31 10.35 1.64 -12.56
CA ALA A 31 10.88 0.29 -12.78
C ALA A 31 10.13 -0.76 -11.93
N VAL A 32 9.83 -0.42 -10.68
CA VAL A 32 9.08 -1.28 -9.74
C VAL A 32 7.62 -1.39 -10.17
N LEU A 33 6.98 -0.25 -10.46
CA LEU A 33 5.56 -0.17 -10.83
C LEU A 33 5.28 -0.84 -12.18
N ASN A 34 6.11 -0.63 -13.20
CA ASN A 34 5.93 -1.25 -14.51
C ASN A 34 6.15 -2.77 -14.44
N GLY A 35 7.11 -3.24 -13.63
CA GLY A 35 7.26 -4.66 -13.34
C GLY A 35 6.02 -5.24 -12.66
N PHE A 36 5.39 -4.49 -11.75
CA PHE A 36 4.12 -4.88 -11.12
C PHE A 36 2.97 -4.94 -12.14
N LEU A 37 2.80 -3.91 -12.97
CA LEU A 37 1.77 -3.86 -14.03
C LEU A 37 1.85 -5.07 -14.97
N SER A 38 3.06 -5.42 -15.40
CA SER A 38 3.28 -6.60 -16.24
C SER A 38 2.85 -7.91 -15.55
N ARG A 39 3.15 -8.08 -14.26
CA ARG A 39 2.79 -9.28 -13.48
C ARG A 39 1.29 -9.42 -13.25
N VAL A 40 0.55 -8.31 -13.17
CA VAL A 40 -0.91 -8.33 -12.99
C VAL A 40 -1.69 -8.34 -14.31
N GLY A 41 -0.98 -8.40 -15.45
CA GLY A 41 -1.58 -8.56 -16.78
C GLY A 41 -2.02 -7.26 -17.45
N VAL A 42 -1.52 -6.10 -17.02
CA VAL A 42 -1.82 -4.84 -17.72
C VAL A 42 -1.12 -4.80 -19.09
N PRO A 43 -1.79 -4.33 -20.16
CA PRO A 43 -1.19 -4.21 -21.48
C PRO A 43 0.07 -3.33 -21.49
N SER A 44 1.07 -3.71 -22.28
CA SER A 44 2.37 -3.04 -22.33
C SER A 44 2.34 -1.60 -22.87
N GLN A 45 1.22 -1.16 -23.41
CA GLN A 45 0.98 0.21 -23.87
C GLN A 45 0.83 1.19 -22.69
N LEU A 46 0.43 0.70 -21.51
CA LEU A 46 0.31 1.50 -20.30
C LEU A 46 1.55 1.31 -19.42
N LYS A 47 2.24 2.42 -19.13
CA LYS A 47 3.43 2.44 -18.29
C LYS A 47 3.46 3.69 -17.43
N PHE A 48 4.05 3.56 -16.25
CA PHE A 48 4.50 4.68 -15.45
C PHE A 48 5.77 5.28 -16.04
N SER A 49 5.87 6.61 -15.96
CA SER A 49 7.05 7.43 -16.21
C SER A 49 7.21 8.38 -15.03
N ASP A 50 8.44 8.82 -14.77
CA ASP A 50 8.68 9.87 -13.78
C ASP A 50 8.12 11.21 -14.26
N VAL A 51 7.67 12.01 -13.29
CA VAL A 51 7.32 13.42 -13.45
C VAL A 51 8.41 14.21 -12.77
N LEU A 52 9.26 14.87 -13.56
CA LEU A 52 10.47 15.55 -13.05
C LEU A 52 10.16 16.89 -12.36
N GLY A 53 9.04 17.51 -12.72
CA GLY A 53 8.57 18.77 -12.17
C GLY A 53 7.16 19.08 -12.63
N LEU A 54 6.60 20.19 -12.12
CA LEU A 54 5.23 20.63 -12.39
C LEU A 54 5.16 21.91 -13.22
N ASP A 55 6.30 22.44 -13.65
CA ASP A 55 6.36 23.48 -14.65
C ASP A 55 6.06 22.92 -16.05
N GLU A 56 5.64 23.81 -16.94
CA GLU A 56 5.18 23.42 -18.28
C GLU A 56 6.26 22.69 -19.10
N GLU A 57 7.52 23.11 -18.99
CA GLU A 57 8.63 22.51 -19.73
C GLU A 57 8.85 21.05 -19.31
N LEU A 58 8.92 20.79 -18.00
CA LEU A 58 9.11 19.43 -17.48
C LEU A 58 7.86 18.56 -17.68
N LEU A 59 6.65 19.12 -17.61
CA LEU A 59 5.42 18.37 -17.88
C LEU A 59 5.31 17.94 -19.35
N ASN A 60 5.82 18.76 -20.27
CA ASN A 60 5.84 18.42 -21.70
C ASN A 60 6.76 17.23 -22.02
N MET A 61 7.65 16.83 -21.10
CA MET A 61 8.46 15.61 -21.24
C MET A 61 7.69 14.32 -20.92
N VAL A 62 6.52 14.42 -20.27
CA VAL A 62 5.71 13.26 -19.89
C VAL A 62 4.99 12.70 -21.12
N PRO A 63 5.14 11.39 -21.43
CA PRO A 63 4.47 10.77 -22.57
C PRO A 63 2.94 10.93 -22.54
N GLN A 64 2.37 11.29 -23.69
CA GLN A 64 0.93 11.48 -23.87
C GLN A 64 0.29 10.29 -24.62
N PRO A 65 -0.99 9.95 -24.35
CA PRO A 65 -1.88 10.59 -23.38
C PRO A 65 -1.70 10.09 -21.94
N VAL A 66 -1.83 10.99 -20.97
CA VAL A 66 -1.80 10.65 -19.53
C VAL A 66 -3.17 10.19 -19.06
N HIS A 67 -3.25 9.00 -18.45
CA HIS A 67 -4.50 8.42 -17.97
C HIS A 67 -4.69 8.58 -16.45
N ALA A 68 -3.60 8.62 -15.69
CA ALA A 68 -3.61 8.73 -14.24
C ALA A 68 -2.28 9.28 -13.73
N VAL A 69 -2.30 9.86 -12.52
CA VAL A 69 -1.12 10.30 -11.79
C VAL A 69 -1.07 9.58 -10.44
N CYS A 70 0.09 9.04 -10.08
CA CYS A 70 0.35 8.48 -8.76
C CYS A 70 1.26 9.44 -8.00
N LEU A 71 0.81 9.90 -6.83
CA LEU A 71 1.57 10.82 -5.98
C LEU A 71 1.85 10.16 -4.64
N LEU A 72 3.12 9.92 -4.35
CA LEU A 72 3.57 9.56 -3.01
C LEU A 72 3.85 10.84 -2.22
N PHE A 73 3.16 11.01 -1.08
CA PHE A 73 3.35 12.17 -0.22
C PHE A 73 3.36 11.76 1.26
N PRO A 74 3.97 12.54 2.16
CA PRO A 74 3.92 12.27 3.59
C PRO A 74 2.49 12.37 4.12
N CYS A 75 1.95 11.26 4.60
CA CYS A 75 0.65 11.23 5.27
C CYS A 75 0.86 11.28 6.79
N LYS A 76 0.22 12.24 7.48
CA LYS A 76 0.11 12.20 8.94
C LYS A 76 -0.80 11.03 9.33
N PRO A 77 -0.59 10.35 10.48
CA PRO A 77 -1.50 9.30 10.90
C PRO A 77 -2.93 9.84 10.91
N ILE A 78 -3.82 9.18 10.17
CA ILE A 78 -5.26 9.43 10.22
C ILE A 78 -5.67 9.12 11.65
N ARG A 79 -5.80 10.15 12.49
CA ARG A 79 -6.39 9.98 13.82
C ARG A 79 -7.77 9.39 13.56
N LYS A 80 -8.07 8.24 14.18
CA LYS A 80 -9.43 7.71 14.18
C LYS A 80 -10.35 8.87 14.58
N PRO A 81 -11.45 9.14 13.84
CA PRO A 81 -12.42 10.11 14.33
C PRO A 81 -12.78 9.71 15.76
N LEU A 82 -12.72 10.67 16.68
CA LEU A 82 -13.15 10.45 18.05
C LEU A 82 -14.62 10.00 17.96
N ALA A 83 -14.86 8.74 18.32
CA ALA A 83 -16.19 8.18 18.45
C ALA A 83 -16.90 8.83 19.65
#